data_AF-A0A939NNY1-F1
#
_entry.id   AF-A0A939NNY1-F1
#
_cell.length_a   1.000
_cell.length_b   1.000
_cell.length_c   1.000
_cell.angle_alpha   90.00
_cell.angle_beta   90.00
_cell.angle_gamma   90.00
#
_symmetry.space_group_name_H-M   'P 1'
#
loop_
_entity.id
_entity.type
_entity.pdbx_description
1 polymer ?
#
loop_
_entity_poly.entity_id
_entity_poly.type
_entity_poly.pdbx_seq_one_letter_code
_entity_poly.pdbx_strand_id
1 'polypeptide(L)' 'MKLQKYCLSLAVVFAIALAVVGRATFGGVVSEYNMPYSEWTTSMFFLQGAMVTVYSIVFTALFAIPLGFIFLGADRQD' A
#
# COMPACT_ATOMS: atom_id res chain seq x y z
N MET A 1 -2.22 4.99 24.56
CA MET A 1 -2.48 3.64 24.00
C MET A 1 -3.24 3.66 22.65
N LYS A 2 -4.21 4.57 22.43
CA LYS A 2 -4.99 4.66 21.17
C LYS A 2 -4.14 5.01 19.94
N LEU A 3 -3.24 6.00 20.04
CA LEU A 3 -2.33 6.38 18.94
C LEU A 3 -1.41 5.23 18.48
N GLN A 4 -0.91 4.43 19.43
CA GLN A 4 -0.10 3.26 19.09
C GLN A 4 -0.90 2.20 18.32
N LYS A 5 -2.17 1.97 18.70
CA LYS A 5 -3.09 1.09 17.98
C LYS A 5 -3.43 1.64 16.58
N TYR A 6 -3.54 2.95 16.45
CA TYR A 6 -3.76 3.64 15.17
C TYR A 6 -2.55 3.53 14.23
N CYS A 7 -1.33 3.76 14.72
CA CYS A 7 -0.13 3.56 13.90
C CYS A 7 0.03 2.08 13.49
N LEU A 8 -0.25 1.15 14.41
CA LEU A 8 -0.21 -0.28 14.11
C LEU A 8 -1.25 -0.66 13.05
N SER A 9 -2.48 -0.14 13.13
CA SER A 9 -3.52 -0.42 12.14
C SER A 9 -3.17 0.16 10.76
N LEU A 10 -2.60 1.37 10.70
CA LEU A 10 -2.06 1.93 9.45
C LEU A 10 -0.95 1.05 8.87
N ALA A 11 -0.02 0.57 9.69
CA ALA A 11 1.08 -0.29 9.25
C ALA A 11 0.55 -1.62 8.67
N VAL A 12 -0.49 -2.19 9.29
CA VAL A 12 -1.15 -3.40 8.77
C VAL A 12 -1.84 -3.13 7.43
N VAL A 13 -2.57 -2.03 7.30
CA VAL A 13 -3.21 -1.65 6.02
C VAL A 13 -2.14 -1.43 4.94
N PHE A 14 -1.05 -0.76 5.27
CA PHE A 14 0.06 -0.54 4.34
C PHE A 14 0.69 -1.86 3.88
N ALA A 15 0.92 -2.81 4.80
CA ALA A 15 1.45 -4.12 4.45
C ALA A 15 0.49 -4.91 3.52
N ILE A 16 -0.82 -4.86 3.80
CA ILE A 16 -1.84 -5.48 2.93
C ILE A 16 -1.85 -4.81 1.55
N ALA A 17 -1.82 -3.48 1.51
CA ALA A 17 -1.78 -2.72 0.27
C ALA A 17 -0.54 -3.07 -0.57
N LEU A 18 0.64 -3.13 0.05
CA LEU A 18 1.87 -3.55 -0.62
C LEU A 18 1.76 -4.95 -1.24
N ALA A 19 1.17 -5.91 -0.51
CA ALA A 19 1.00 -7.26 -1.02
C ALA A 19 0.03 -7.33 -2.21
N VAL A 20 -1.13 -6.68 -2.09
CA VAL A 20 -2.18 -6.71 -3.13
C VAL A 20 -1.74 -5.92 -4.37
N VAL A 21 -1.27 -4.69 -4.18
CA VAL A 21 -0.81 -3.82 -5.27
C VAL A 21 0.44 -4.40 -5.91
N GLY A 22 1.39 -4.91 -5.12
CA GLY A 22 2.58 -5.60 -5.64
C GLY A 22 2.22 -6.75 -6.57
N ARG A 23 1.33 -7.64 -6.13
CA ARG A 23 0.87 -8.77 -6.95
C ARG A 23 0.16 -8.30 -8.22
N ALA A 24 -0.66 -7.25 -8.13
CA ALA A 24 -1.38 -6.69 -9.27
C ALA A 24 -0.45 -6.01 -10.29
N THR A 25 0.48 -5.18 -9.83
CA THR A 25 1.41 -4.44 -10.69
C THR A 25 2.39 -5.38 -11.38
N PHE A 26 3.11 -6.21 -10.61
CA PHE A 26 4.11 -7.12 -11.19
C PHE A 26 3.45 -8.20 -12.04
N GLY A 27 2.37 -8.82 -11.55
CA GLY A 27 1.63 -9.83 -12.31
C GLY A 27 0.94 -9.28 -13.56
N GLY A 28 0.44 -8.04 -13.49
CA GLY A 28 -0.18 -7.36 -14.62
C GLY A 28 0.82 -7.13 -15.75
N VAL A 29 2.04 -6.66 -15.44
CA VAL A 29 3.07 -6.41 -16.46
C VAL A 29 3.55 -7.72 -17.10
N VAL A 30 3.76 -8.78 -16.31
CA VAL A 30 4.12 -10.09 -16.86
C VAL A 30 3.02 -10.62 -17.79
N SER A 31 1.75 -10.48 -17.40
CA SER A 31 0.62 -10.94 -18.19
C SER A 31 0.42 -10.10 -19.47
N GLU A 32 0.58 -8.78 -19.37
CA GLU A 32 0.33 -7.84 -20.47
C GLU A 32 1.38 -7.96 -21.56
N TYR A 33 2.66 -8.05 -21.16
CA TYR A 33 3.78 -8.08 -22.10
C TYR A 33 4.27 -9.51 -22.40
N ASN A 34 3.67 -10.54 -21.78
CA ASN A 34 4.11 -11.94 -21.84
C ASN A 34 5.62 -12.11 -21.59
N MET A 35 6.19 -11.24 -20.74
CA MET A 35 7.63 -11.13 -20.49
C MET A 35 7.93 -11.59 -19.06
N PRO A 36 8.61 -12.73 -18.87
CA PRO A 36 8.91 -13.26 -17.55
C PRO A 36 9.90 -12.37 -16.79
N TYR A 37 9.88 -12.43 -15.45
CA TYR A 37 10.75 -11.60 -14.60
C TYR A 37 12.25 -11.74 -14.92
N SER A 38 12.69 -12.87 -15.47
CA SER A 38 14.09 -13.08 -15.88
C SER A 38 14.56 -12.16 -17.01
N GLU A 39 13.63 -11.64 -17.82
CA GLU A 39 13.92 -10.76 -18.95
C GLU A 39 13.80 -9.28 -18.59
N TRP A 40 13.39 -8.98 -17.36
CA TRP A 40 13.18 -7.61 -16.94
C TRP A 40 14.51 -6.92 -16.65
N THR A 41 14.62 -5.68 -17.15
CA THR A 41 15.73 -4.80 -16.78
C THR A 41 15.59 -4.34 -15.33
N THR A 42 16.71 -4.01 -14.68
CA THR A 42 16.72 -3.43 -13.32
C THR A 42 15.84 -2.18 -13.22
N SER A 43 15.81 -1.36 -14.29
CA SER A 43 14.97 -0.16 -14.36
C SER A 43 13.48 -0.49 -14.34
N MET A 44 13.04 -1.58 -14.96
CA MET A 44 11.64 -2.02 -14.90
C MET A 44 11.24 -2.43 -13.48
N PHE A 45 12.09 -3.19 -12.78
CA PHE A 45 11.85 -3.51 -11.37
C PHE A 45 11.73 -2.27 -10.50
N PHE A 46 12.60 -1.28 -10.72
CA PHE A 46 12.55 -0.02 -9.98
C PHE A 46 11.27 0.76 -10.27
N LEU A 47 10.86 0.86 -11.55
CA LEU A 47 9.65 1.58 -11.94
C LEU A 47 8.39 0.93 -11.35
N GLN A 48 8.28 -0.40 -11.44
CA GLN A 48 7.15 -1.12 -10.86
C GLN A 48 7.18 -1.05 -9.34
N GLY A 49 8.35 -1.14 -8.71
CA GLY A 49 8.50 -0.95 -7.27
C GLY A 49 8.07 0.45 -6.81
N ALA A 50 8.43 1.50 -7.56
CA ALA A 50 8.00 2.86 -7.29
C ALA A 50 6.47 3.02 -7.43
N MET A 51 5.89 2.44 -8.49
CA MET A 51 4.44 2.43 -8.70
C MET A 51 3.70 1.77 -7.53
N VAL A 52 4.15 0.58 -7.12
CA VAL A 52 3.59 -0.16 -5.98
C VAL A 52 3.69 0.66 -4.69
N THR A 53 4.82 1.32 -4.46
CA THR A 53 5.04 2.15 -3.28
C THR A 53 4.08 3.33 -3.24
N VAL A 54 4.00 4.10 -4.33
CA VAL A 54 3.11 5.27 -4.42
C VAL A 54 1.65 4.88 -4.21
N TYR A 55 1.19 3.83 -4.90
CA TYR A 55 -0.19 3.37 -4.76
C TYR A 55 -0.49 2.85 -3.37
N SER A 56 0.43 2.11 -2.74
CA SER A 56 0.24 1.62 -1.38
C SER A 56 0.16 2.75 -0.35
N ILE A 57 0.93 3.83 -0.54
CA ILE A 57 0.83 5.05 0.28
C ILE A 57 -0.54 5.70 0.10
N VAL A 58 -1.00 5.88 -1.14
CA VAL A 58 -2.30 6.51 -1.44
C VAL A 58 -3.45 5.70 -0.82
N PHE A 59 -3.47 4.38 -0.99
CA PHE A 59 -4.48 3.53 -0.37
C PHE A 59 -4.44 3.64 1.16
N THR A 60 -3.25 3.60 1.76
CA THR A 60 -3.10 3.73 3.20
C THR A 60 -3.58 5.10 3.71
N ALA A 61 -3.28 6.18 2.99
CA ALA A 61 -3.76 7.52 3.32
C ALA A 61 -5.29 7.62 3.24
N LEU A 62 -5.91 7.00 2.23
CA LEU A 62 -7.38 6.93 2.12
C LEU A 62 -8.00 6.17 3.31
N PHE A 63 -7.39 5.06 3.74
CA PHE A 63 -7.84 4.31 4.92
C PHE A 63 -7.48 4.98 6.25
N ALA A 64 -6.48 5.87 6.27
CA ALA A 64 -6.12 6.63 7.46
C ALA A 64 -7.26 7.53 7.93
N ILE A 65 -8.11 8.02 7.02
CA ILE A 65 -9.27 8.86 7.33
C ILE A 65 -10.29 8.10 8.19
N PRO A 66 -10.90 6.97 7.73
CA PRO A 66 -11.86 6.23 8.54
C PRO A 66 -11.23 5.62 9.80
N LEU A 67 -9.98 5.16 9.73
CA LEU A 67 -9.26 4.67 10.92
C LEU A 67 -9.03 5.79 11.94
N GLY A 68 -8.76 7.01 11.47
CA GLY A 68 -8.62 8.20 12.30
C GLY A 68 -9.92 8.49 13.04
N PHE A 69 -11.07 8.42 12.37
CA PHE A 69 -12.38 8.54 13.02
C PHE A 69 -12.62 7.46 14.07
N ILE A 70 -12.29 6.19 13.77
CA ILE A 70 -12.52 5.06 14.69
C ILE A 70 -11.64 5.13 15.94
N PHE A 71 -10.34 5.43 15.77
CA PHE A 71 -9.37 5.36 16.87
C PHE A 71 -9.14 6.71 17.58
N LEU A 72 -9.29 7.83 16.87
CA LEU A 72 -8.95 9.18 17.35
C LEU A 72 -10.17 10.13 17.39
N GLY A 73 -11.23 9.87 16.62
CA GLY A 73 -12.44 10.69 16.61
C GLY A 73 -13.23 10.69 17.92
N ALA A 74 -13.05 9.67 18.77
CA ALA A 74 -13.64 9.60 20.10
C ALA A 74 -13.02 10.57 21.13
N ASP A 75 -11.91 11.24 20.81
CA ASP A 75 -11.26 12.24 21.68
C ASP A 75 -11.69 13.69 21.34
N ARG A 76 -12.70 13.89 20.46
CA ARG A 76 -13.11 15.23 19.99
C ARG A 76 -14.54 15.62 20.41
N GLN A 77 -14.98 15.13 21.57
CA GLN A 77 -16.29 15.39 22.15
C GLN A 77 -16.14 16.08 23.51
N ASP A 78 -15.42 17.19 23.50
CA ASP A 78 -15.22 18.10 24.63
C ASP A 78 -15.69 19.50 24.23
#